data_AF-A0A839XZZ3-F1
#
_entry.id   AF-A0A839XZZ3-F1
#
_cell.length_a   1.000
_cell.length_b   1.000
_cell.length_c   1.000
_cell.angle_alpha   90.00
_cell.angle_beta   90.00
_cell.angle_gamma   90.00
#
_symmetry.space_group_name_H-M   'P 1'
#
loop_
_entity.id
_entity.type
_entity.pdbx_description
1 polymer ?
#
loop_
_entity_poly.entity_id
_entity_poly.type
_entity_poly.pdbx_seq_one_letter_code
_entity_poly.pdbx_strand_id
1 'polypeptide(L)'
;MLGTFTERATISQHSVVTVDEWQPLETAVLVGCGVPTGWGNATYAGGVHPGDTTVIYGVGGIEINAVQGAAHAGALHMVVVDPVRFKRDTAKELGARTRSPPRQTPRRRSAS
;
A
#
# COMPACT_ATOMS: atom_id res chain seq x y z
N MET A 1 10.71 -9.43 17.06
CA MET A 1 9.27 -9.46 17.39
C MET A 1 9.11 -8.90 18.79
N LEU A 2 8.18 -7.98 19.03
CA LEU A 2 8.12 -7.18 20.28
C LEU A 2 7.22 -7.76 21.37
N GLY A 3 6.31 -8.70 21.05
CA GLY A 3 5.43 -9.32 22.05
C GLY A 3 4.48 -8.33 22.74
N THR A 4 3.64 -7.65 21.96
CA THR A 4 2.85 -6.48 22.41
C THR A 4 1.47 -6.80 22.98
N PHE A 5 1.08 -8.07 23.06
CA PHE A 5 -0.23 -8.48 23.61
C PHE A 5 -0.15 -8.69 25.13
N THR A 6 0.22 -7.64 25.84
CA THR A 6 0.38 -7.59 27.29
C THR A 6 0.23 -6.13 27.74
N GLU A 7 -0.22 -5.91 28.97
CA GLU A 7 -0.30 -4.56 29.55
C GLU A 7 1.09 -3.96 29.83
N ARG A 8 2.11 -4.80 30.01
CA ARG A 8 3.50 -4.39 30.30
C ARG A 8 4.49 -5.30 29.59
N ALA A 9 5.54 -4.71 29.03
CA ALA A 9 6.64 -5.42 28.37
C ALA A 9 7.98 -4.74 28.63
N THR A 10 9.05 -5.54 28.72
CA THR A 10 10.43 -5.04 28.74
C THR A 10 10.96 -5.06 27.31
N ILE A 11 11.27 -3.88 26.76
CA ILE A 11 11.72 -3.71 25.38
C ILE A 11 13.11 -3.05 25.37
N SER A 12 13.96 -3.47 24.43
CA SER A 12 15.25 -2.81 24.20
C SER A 12 15.05 -1.35 23.82
N GLN A 13 15.87 -0.45 24.36
CA GLN A 13 15.84 0.98 23.99
C GLN A 13 16.08 1.20 22.49
N HIS A 14 16.78 0.29 21.80
CA HIS A 14 16.98 0.33 20.34
C HIS A 14 15.72 0.01 19.52
N SER A 15 14.64 -0.44 20.17
CA SER A 15 13.37 -0.78 19.51
C SER A 15 12.23 0.14 19.96
N VAL A 16 12.55 1.27 20.58
CA VAL A 16 11.59 2.28 21.04
C VAL A 16 11.87 3.60 20.33
N VAL A 17 10.81 4.21 19.81
CA VAL A 17 10.85 5.54 19.19
C VAL A 17 9.84 6.41 19.91
N THR A 18 10.26 7.61 20.31
CA THR A 18 9.37 8.60 20.91
C THR A 18 8.45 9.19 19.85
N VAL A 19 7.16 9.27 20.14
CA VAL A 19 6.14 9.92 19.32
C VAL A 19 5.62 11.15 20.05
N ASP A 20 5.13 12.14 19.30
CA ASP A 20 4.60 13.36 19.91
C ASP A 20 3.34 13.09 20.72
N GLU A 21 3.19 13.78 21.87
CA GLU A 21 2.08 13.58 22.80
C GLU A 21 0.71 13.95 22.23
N TRP A 22 0.67 14.79 21.19
CA TRP A 22 -0.58 15.21 20.55
C TRP A 22 -1.15 14.15 19.60
N GLN A 23 -0.39 13.09 19.28
CA GLN A 23 -0.82 12.04 18.36
C GLN A 23 -1.63 10.96 19.09
N PRO A 24 -2.87 10.65 18.65
CA PRO A 24 -3.63 9.54 19.20
C PRO A 24 -2.92 8.20 19.00
N LEU A 25 -2.66 7.47 20.10
CA LEU A 25 -1.91 6.21 20.07
C LEU A 25 -2.62 5.12 19.26
N GLU A 26 -3.95 5.14 19.21
CA GLU A 26 -4.79 4.19 18.48
C GLU A 26 -4.54 4.21 16.97
N THR A 27 -4.10 5.36 16.45
CA THR A 27 -3.73 5.51 15.03
C THR A 27 -2.22 5.41 14.85
N ALA A 28 -1.43 5.99 15.76
CA ALA A 28 0.02 5.96 15.71
C ALA A 28 0.57 4.52 15.73
N VAL A 29 -0.10 3.57 16.39
CA VAL A 29 0.33 2.15 16.41
C VAL A 29 0.46 1.54 15.01
N LEU A 30 -0.30 2.01 14.02
CA LEU A 30 -0.25 1.52 12.65
C LEU A 30 1.09 1.84 11.96
N VAL A 31 1.77 2.92 12.40
CA VAL A 31 3.10 3.27 11.89
C VAL A 31 4.23 2.44 12.49
N GLY A 32 3.95 1.59 13.48
CA GLY A 32 4.94 0.64 14.01
C GLY A 32 5.19 -0.56 13.08
N CYS A 33 4.31 -0.81 12.11
CA CYS A 33 4.44 -1.96 11.20
C CYS A 33 3.76 -1.70 9.85
N GLY A 34 2.44 -1.89 9.77
CA GLY A 34 1.76 -2.07 8.48
C GLY A 34 1.86 -0.87 7.53
N VAL A 35 1.84 0.35 8.06
CA VAL A 35 1.94 1.57 7.27
C VAL A 35 3.33 1.71 6.61
N PRO A 36 4.45 1.78 7.37
CA PRO A 36 5.76 1.94 6.75
C PRO A 36 6.17 0.73 5.91
N THR A 37 5.74 -0.49 6.27
CA THR A 37 6.02 -1.66 5.42
C THR A 37 5.36 -1.54 4.06
N GLY A 38 4.07 -1.20 3.99
CA GLY A 38 3.36 -1.05 2.72
C GLY A 38 3.87 0.16 1.93
N TRP A 39 3.89 1.32 2.56
CA TRP A 39 4.35 2.56 1.93
C TRP A 39 5.78 2.43 1.42
N GLY A 40 6.68 1.97 2.30
CA GLY A 40 8.09 1.86 1.96
C GLY A 40 8.39 0.78 0.93
N ASN A 41 7.57 -0.26 0.84
CA ASN A 41 7.65 -1.20 -0.27
C ASN A 41 7.37 -0.54 -1.62
N ALA A 42 6.45 0.42 -1.70
CA ALA A 42 6.20 1.14 -2.95
C ALA A 42 7.29 2.19 -3.23
N THR A 43 7.65 3.02 -2.24
CA THR A 43 8.50 4.20 -2.48
C THR A 43 10.00 3.94 -2.39
N TYR A 44 10.43 2.94 -1.61
CA TYR A 44 11.86 2.64 -1.40
C TYR A 44 12.26 1.31 -2.04
N ALA A 45 11.68 0.19 -1.60
CA ALA A 45 12.13 -1.13 -2.05
C ALA A 45 11.71 -1.43 -3.50
N GLY A 46 10.46 -1.11 -3.85
CA GLY A 46 9.92 -1.25 -5.19
C GLY A 46 10.29 -0.08 -6.11
N GLY A 47 10.78 1.02 -5.55
CA GLY A 47 11.30 2.17 -6.30
C GLY A 47 10.33 2.66 -7.38
N VAL A 48 9.06 2.88 -7.03
CA VAL A 48 8.08 3.42 -7.97
C VAL A 48 8.45 4.86 -8.35
N HIS A 49 8.38 5.17 -9.64
CA HIS A 49 8.63 6.50 -10.19
C HIS A 49 7.43 7.03 -10.99
N PRO A 50 7.38 8.35 -11.23
CA PRO A 50 6.39 8.92 -12.11
C PRO A 50 6.41 8.28 -13.50
N GLY A 51 5.26 7.76 -13.95
CA GLY A 51 5.16 7.07 -15.25
C GLY A 51 5.07 5.55 -15.16
N ASP A 52 5.42 4.96 -14.01
CA ASP A 52 5.49 3.51 -13.89
C ASP A 52 4.12 2.83 -13.94
N THR A 53 4.13 1.56 -14.33
CA THR A 53 3.01 0.64 -14.17
C THR A 53 3.27 -0.28 -12.98
N THR A 54 2.47 -0.15 -11.93
CA THR A 54 2.63 -0.89 -10.68
C THR A 54 1.48 -1.90 -10.51
N VAL A 55 1.82 -3.12 -10.12
CA VAL A 55 0.85 -4.16 -9.76
C VAL A 55 0.96 -4.41 -8.26
N ILE A 56 -0.16 -4.35 -7.56
CA ILE A 56 -0.25 -4.62 -6.12
C ILE A 56 -1.18 -5.80 -5.92
N TYR A 57 -0.66 -6.86 -5.29
CA TYR A 57 -1.40 -8.08 -5.04
C TYR A 57 -1.89 -8.12 -3.59
N GLY A 58 -3.21 -8.17 -3.42
CA GLY A 58 -3.90 -8.08 -2.15
C GLY A 58 -4.27 -6.65 -1.77
N VAL A 59 -5.31 -6.52 -0.94
CA VAL A 59 -5.68 -5.27 -0.27
C VAL A 59 -5.98 -5.58 1.20
N GLY A 60 -4.91 -5.76 1.98
CA GLY A 60 -4.94 -5.87 3.43
C GLY A 60 -4.42 -4.62 4.11
N GLY A 61 -4.16 -4.71 5.42
CA GLY A 61 -3.66 -3.60 6.23
C GLY A 61 -2.26 -3.11 5.83
N ILE A 62 -1.48 -3.91 5.11
CA ILE A 62 -0.16 -3.51 4.58
C ILE A 62 -0.32 -2.97 3.16
N GLU A 63 -0.95 -3.74 2.27
CA GLU A 63 -0.99 -3.48 0.84
C GLU A 63 -1.75 -2.19 0.50
N ILE A 64 -2.75 -1.81 1.31
CA ILE A 64 -3.45 -0.53 1.11
C ILE A 64 -2.53 0.68 1.31
N ASN A 65 -1.46 0.55 2.11
CA ASN A 65 -0.45 1.59 2.26
C ASN A 65 0.54 1.57 1.08
N ALA A 66 0.76 0.42 0.44
CA ALA A 66 1.50 0.35 -0.82
C ALA A 66 0.75 1.03 -1.97
N VAL A 67 -0.59 0.91 -2.01
CA VAL A 67 -1.43 1.65 -2.98
C VAL A 67 -1.24 3.15 -2.83
N GLN A 68 -1.31 3.67 -1.60
CA GLN A 68 -1.11 5.08 -1.31
C GLN A 68 0.32 5.53 -1.63
N GLY A 69 1.34 4.74 -1.26
CA GLY A 69 2.74 5.03 -1.55
C GLY A 69 3.03 5.06 -3.06
N ALA A 70 2.49 4.11 -3.83
CA ALA A 70 2.65 4.07 -5.29
C ALA A 70 1.91 5.24 -5.97
N ALA A 71 0.74 5.62 -5.47
CA ALA A 71 0.02 6.79 -5.95
C ALA A 71 0.79 8.09 -5.65
N HIS A 72 1.36 8.20 -4.45
CA HIS A 72 2.21 9.33 -4.04
C HIS A 72 3.48 9.43 -4.90
N ALA A 73 4.11 8.28 -5.19
CA ALA A 73 5.30 8.21 -6.06
C ALA A 73 5.02 8.51 -7.54
N GLY A 74 3.75 8.57 -7.96
CA GLY A 74 3.36 8.98 -9.30
C GLY A 74 3.16 7.84 -10.30
N ALA A 75 2.88 6.62 -9.85
CA ALA A 75 2.54 5.52 -10.74
C ALA A 75 1.45 5.95 -11.74
N LEU A 76 1.72 5.79 -13.03
CA LEU A 76 0.80 6.18 -14.10
C LEU A 76 -0.35 5.18 -14.26
N HIS A 77 -0.02 3.90 -14.16
CA HIS A 77 -0.98 2.82 -14.20
C HIS A 77 -0.84 1.96 -12.96
N MET A 78 -1.97 1.64 -12.33
CA MET A 78 -1.98 0.79 -11.14
C MET A 78 -3.03 -0.30 -11.30
N VAL A 79 -2.60 -1.55 -11.11
CA VAL A 79 -3.47 -2.73 -11.11
C VAL A 79 -3.47 -3.33 -9.71
N VAL A 80 -4.63 -3.30 -9.06
CA VAL A 80 -4.82 -3.90 -7.75
C VAL A 80 -5.59 -5.20 -7.89
N VAL A 81 -5.00 -6.29 -7.39
CA VAL A 81 -5.54 -7.64 -7.53
C VAL A 81 -6.00 -8.15 -6.17
N ASP A 82 -7.31 -8.31 -5.99
CA ASP A 82 -7.89 -8.95 -4.80
C ASP A 82 -9.17 -9.71 -5.20
N PRO A 83 -9.46 -10.89 -4.64
CA PRO A 83 -10.68 -11.64 -4.96
C PRO A 83 -11.95 -10.93 -4.49
N VAL A 84 -11.89 -10.12 -3.43
CA VAL A 84 -13.05 -9.47 -2.82
C VAL A 84 -13.30 -8.13 -3.49
N ARG A 85 -14.50 -7.93 -4.05
CA ARG A 85 -14.86 -6.69 -4.74
C ARG A 85 -14.72 -5.45 -3.84
N PHE A 86 -15.27 -5.51 -2.63
CA PHE A 86 -15.23 -4.41 -1.66
C PHE A 86 -13.80 -3.89 -1.45
N LYS A 87 -12.85 -4.80 -1.22
CA LYS A 87 -11.43 -4.48 -1.06
C LYS A 87 -10.84 -3.74 -2.26
N ARG A 88 -11.15 -4.19 -3.48
CA ARG A 88 -10.73 -3.50 -4.71
C ARG A 88 -11.35 -2.11 -4.85
N ASP A 89 -12.57 -1.91 -4.39
CA ASP A 89 -13.23 -0.61 -4.44
C ASP A 89 -12.61 0.37 -3.43
N THR A 90 -12.32 -0.08 -2.20
CA THR A 90 -11.56 0.70 -1.21
C THR A 90 -10.19 1.12 -1.74
N ALA A 91 -9.50 0.24 -2.48
CA ALA A 91 -8.22 0.60 -3.10
C ALA A 91 -8.34 1.77 -4.11
N LYS A 92 -9.46 1.85 -4.85
CA LYS A 92 -9.69 2.97 -5.80
C LYS A 92 -9.87 4.30 -5.08
N GLU A 93 -10.59 4.29 -3.96
CA GLU A 93 -10.79 5.48 -3.12
C GLU A 93 -9.45 6.01 -2.58
N LEU A 94 -8.52 5.10 -2.26
CA LEU A 94 -7.23 5.41 -1.64
C LEU A 94 -6.05 5.55 -2.62
N GLY A 95 -6.31 5.67 -3.92
CA GLY A 95 -5.29 6.07 -4.90
C GLY A 95 -5.08 5.11 -6.06
N ALA A 96 -5.72 3.94 -6.10
CA ALA A 96 -5.68 3.05 -7.25
C ALA A 96 -6.47 3.65 -8.43
N ARG A 97 -5.83 4.58 -9.15
CA ARG A 97 -6.41 5.20 -10.34
C ARG A 97 -6.15 4.32 -11.54
N THR A 98 -7.21 3.70 -12.06
CA THR A 98 -7.17 3.12 -13.40
C THR A 98 -7.29 4.26 -14.41
N ARG A 99 -6.18 4.89 -14.81
CA ARG A 99 -6.18 5.64 -16.08
C ARG A 99 -6.26 4.59 -17.17
N SER A 100 -7.41 4.45 -17.82
CA SER A 100 -7.55 3.52 -18.93
C SER A 100 -6.43 3.79 -19.93
N PRO A 101 -5.60 2.81 -20.32
CA PRO A 101 -4.76 3.00 -21.49
C PRO A 101 -5.67 3.37 -22.68
N PRO A 102 -5.20 4.20 -23.65
CA PRO A 102 -5.99 4.47 -24.84
C PRO A 102 -6.45 3.14 -25.42
N ARG A 103 -7.77 3.01 -25.65
CA ARG A 103 -8.47 1.80 -26.10
C ARG A 103 -7.52 0.80 -26.75
N GLN A 104 -7.32 -0.35 -26.11
CA GLN A 104 -6.62 -1.46 -26.75
C GLN A 104 -7.28 -1.73 -28.11
N THR A 105 -6.46 -1.67 -29.16
CA THR A 105 -6.77 -1.98 -30.55
C THR A 105 -7.58 -3.29 -30.61
N PRO A 106 -8.59 -3.42 -31.49
CA PRO A 106 -9.50 -4.56 -31.48
C PRO A 106 -8.70 -5.87 -31.54
N ARG A 107 -9.03 -6.82 -30.66
CA ARG A 107 -8.54 -8.20 -30.76
C ARG A 107 -8.67 -8.63 -32.23
N ARG A 108 -7.54 -8.91 -32.89
CA ARG A 108 -7.55 -9.58 -34.19
C ARG A 108 -8.39 -10.84 -34.02
N ARG A 109 -9.54 -10.89 -34.68
CA ARG A 109 -10.24 -12.14 -34.94
C ARG A 109 -9.22 -13.04 -35.63
N SER A 110 -8.91 -14.18 -35.03
CA SER A 110 -8.19 -15.25 -35.71
C SER A 110 -9.02 -15.63 -36.94
N ALA A 111 -8.52 -15.24 -38.10
CA ALA A 111 -8.87 -15.90 -39.35
C ALA A 111 -8.11 -17.22 -39.38
N SER A 112 -8.84 -18.32 -39.30
CA SER A 112 -8.60 -19.67 -39.85
C SER A 112 -9.41 -20.66 -39.00
#